data_AF-A0A085N3V0-F1
#
_entry.id   AF-A0A085N3V0-F1
#
_cell.length_a   1.000
_cell.length_b   1.000
_cell.length_c   1.000
_cell.angle_alpha   90.00
_cell.angle_beta   90.00
_cell.angle_gamma   90.00
#
_symmetry.space_group_name_H-M   'P 1'
#
loop_
_entity.id
_entity.type
_entity.pdbx_description
1 polymer ?
#
loop_
_entity_poly.entity_id
_entity_poly.type
_entity_poly.pdbx_seq_one_letter_code
_entity_poly.pdbx_strand_id
1 'polypeptide(L)'
;MDAHKEVKDETEIALAAVKSLREQVGRVFEQHLSALEENSRQSSELGGSLPLKNGSLFASANGSAYEAAKVFSLRESPLTVLFKSSHIRTIYHICLASVTLLAMNLIIQELITRGSLKLEIDLLCWFFGKFPFMVITWILMFCGVMFFVYPGYYVWSCFTSSVGRPNYIAALAYLSWIAAFIFLPIHFIFRFDLPIGSSALIVCEQVRFIMKVHSFVRENYTRSVEYKRRRYSQDKNEKDIKNACPTLKNFIYFLFAPTLIYRNVYPRTSYVRWRLVAKHFMEILACIFYSHHLFVYFCMPLFKVSTIL
;
A
#
# COMPACT_ATOMS: atom_id res chain seq x y z
N MET A 1 -57.96 14.63 -2.88
CA MET A 1 -57.02 15.10 -1.83
C MET A 1 -56.31 13.91 -1.16
N ASP A 2 -56.56 12.70 -1.66
CA ASP A 2 -56.31 11.45 -0.96
C ASP A 2 -54.98 10.78 -1.38
N ALA A 3 -54.57 10.93 -2.64
CA ALA A 3 -53.30 10.41 -3.15
C ALA A 3 -52.06 11.02 -2.46
N HIS A 4 -52.14 12.28 -2.01
CA HIS A 4 -51.04 12.96 -1.31
C HIS A 4 -50.89 12.51 0.15
N LYS A 5 -51.95 11.91 0.72
CA LYS A 5 -51.98 11.39 2.08
C LYS A 5 -51.47 9.94 2.10
N GLU A 6 -51.78 9.18 1.05
CA GLU A 6 -51.34 7.80 0.83
C GLU A 6 -49.82 7.70 0.61
N VAL A 7 -49.23 8.58 -0.22
CA VAL A 7 -47.77 8.64 -0.45
C VAL A 7 -47.00 9.08 0.81
N LYS A 8 -47.60 9.91 1.66
CA LYS A 8 -47.00 10.33 2.93
C LYS A 8 -46.96 9.18 3.94
N ASP A 9 -47.96 8.32 3.93
CA ASP A 9 -48.04 7.13 4.78
C ASP A 9 -47.02 6.06 4.35
N GLU A 10 -46.89 5.80 3.04
CA GLU A 10 -45.87 4.86 2.52
C GLU A 10 -44.43 5.31 2.81
N THR A 11 -44.16 6.62 2.73
CA THR A 11 -42.83 7.17 3.03
C THR A 11 -42.50 7.13 4.52
N GLU A 12 -43.47 7.34 5.41
CA GLU A 12 -43.29 7.15 6.85
C GLU A 12 -43.10 5.68 7.22
N ILE A 13 -43.80 4.76 6.56
CA ILE A 13 -43.64 3.31 6.73
C ILE A 13 -42.25 2.86 6.26
N ALA A 14 -41.78 3.34 5.11
CA ALA A 14 -40.45 3.04 4.59
C ALA A 14 -39.35 3.61 5.50
N LEU A 15 -39.53 4.82 6.03
CA LEU A 15 -38.60 5.45 6.96
C LEU A 15 -38.53 4.68 8.30
N ALA A 16 -39.68 4.22 8.80
CA ALA A 16 -39.75 3.37 10.00
C ALA A 16 -39.08 2.01 9.78
N ALA A 17 -39.27 1.39 8.61
CA ALA A 17 -38.62 0.14 8.24
C ALA A 17 -37.09 0.27 8.16
N VAL A 18 -36.59 1.35 7.54
CA VAL A 18 -35.15 1.63 7.46
C VAL A 18 -34.54 1.89 8.83
N LYS A 19 -35.26 2.61 9.71
CA LYS A 19 -34.80 2.88 11.08
C LYS A 19 -34.75 1.59 11.92
N SER A 20 -35.76 0.75 11.81
CA SER A 20 -35.80 -0.59 12.42
C SER A 20 -34.65 -1.47 11.93
N LEU A 21 -34.39 -1.48 10.62
CA LEU A 21 -33.29 -2.25 10.03
C LEU A 21 -31.92 -1.76 10.53
N ARG A 22 -31.73 -0.44 10.63
CA ARG A 22 -30.50 0.16 11.17
C ARG A 22 -30.26 -0.24 12.62
N GLU A 23 -31.30 -0.26 13.45
CA GLU A 23 -31.21 -0.69 14.85
C GLU A 23 -30.99 -2.20 14.99
N GLN A 24 -31.57 -3.02 14.12
CA GLN A 24 -31.30 -4.46 14.09
C GLN A 24 -29.85 -4.74 13.68
N VAL A 25 -29.35 -4.09 12.62
CA VAL A 25 -27.96 -4.24 12.18
C VAL A 25 -26.98 -3.75 13.25
N GLY A 26 -27.28 -2.62 13.91
CA GLY A 26 -26.48 -2.13 15.03
C GLY A 26 -26.39 -3.13 16.17
N ARG A 27 -27.51 -3.76 16.57
CA ARG A 27 -27.53 -4.79 17.62
C ARG A 27 -26.74 -6.04 17.25
N VAL A 28 -26.86 -6.50 16.00
CA VAL A 28 -26.10 -7.66 15.51
C VAL A 28 -24.60 -7.36 15.50
N PHE A 29 -24.21 -6.14 15.12
CA PHE A 29 -22.81 -5.71 15.10
C PHE A 29 -22.23 -5.62 16.52
N GLU A 30 -22.96 -5.03 17.47
CA GLU A 30 -22.57 -4.97 18.89
C GLU A 30 -22.48 -6.36 19.54
N GLN A 31 -23.38 -7.29 19.20
CA GLN A 31 -23.27 -8.69 19.62
C GLN A 31 -22.00 -9.38 19.09
N HIS A 32 -21.61 -9.10 17.85
CA HIS A 32 -20.37 -9.65 17.30
C HIS A 32 -19.13 -8.98 17.91
N LEU A 33 -19.18 -7.68 18.19
CA LEU A 33 -18.11 -6.93 18.84
C LEU A 33 -17.87 -7.41 20.27
N SER A 34 -18.93 -7.60 21.05
CA SER A 34 -18.86 -8.16 22.41
C SER A 34 -18.37 -9.61 22.40
N ALA A 35 -18.86 -10.45 21.47
CA ALA A 35 -18.36 -11.82 21.32
C ALA A 35 -16.87 -11.86 20.90
N LEU A 36 -16.41 -10.93 20.06
CA LEU A 36 -14.99 -10.81 19.70
C LEU A 36 -14.15 -10.31 20.88
N GLU A 37 -14.66 -9.37 21.66
CA GLU A 37 -13.98 -8.86 22.86
C GLU A 37 -13.85 -9.96 23.92
N GLU A 38 -14.90 -10.72 24.16
CA GLU A 38 -14.92 -11.83 25.11
C GLU A 38 -13.97 -12.97 24.67
N ASN A 39 -13.95 -13.31 23.38
CA ASN A 39 -13.03 -14.29 22.81
C ASN A 39 -11.57 -13.79 22.83
N SER A 40 -11.34 -12.47 22.73
CA SER A 40 -10.02 -11.86 22.89
C SER A 40 -9.52 -11.89 24.34
N ARG A 41 -10.40 -11.66 25.32
CA ARG A 41 -10.09 -11.80 26.76
C ARG A 41 -9.80 -13.25 27.13
N GLN A 42 -10.58 -14.19 26.62
CA GLN A 42 -10.38 -15.62 26.83
C GLN A 42 -9.06 -16.12 26.20
N SER A 43 -8.68 -15.57 25.05
CA SER A 43 -7.37 -15.82 24.43
C SER A 43 -6.21 -15.20 25.21
N SER A 44 -6.45 -14.11 25.94
CA SER A 44 -5.45 -13.44 26.78
C SER A 44 -5.25 -14.15 28.13
N GLU A 45 -6.29 -14.78 28.69
CA GLU A 45 -6.19 -15.56 29.94
C GLU A 45 -5.61 -16.97 29.71
N LEU A 46 -5.86 -17.59 28.56
CA LEU A 46 -5.25 -18.88 28.18
C LEU A 46 -3.82 -18.74 27.61
N GLY A 47 -3.37 -17.49 27.34
CA GLY A 47 -2.05 -17.17 26.81
C GLY A 47 -0.94 -16.99 27.86
N GLY A 48 -1.24 -17.22 29.14
CA GLY A 48 -0.23 -17.27 30.19
C GLY A 48 0.72 -18.43 29.98
N SER A 49 1.97 -18.13 29.60
CA SER A 49 3.12 -19.04 29.45
C SER A 49 3.34 -19.73 28.10
N LEU A 50 3.41 -18.96 27.01
CA LEU A 50 4.28 -19.33 25.88
C LEU A 50 5.03 -18.09 25.41
N PRO A 51 6.35 -17.97 25.67
CA PRO A 51 7.10 -16.86 25.14
C PRO A 51 7.11 -17.00 23.62
N LEU A 52 6.46 -16.05 22.94
CA LEU A 52 6.77 -15.76 21.55
C LEU A 52 8.26 -15.46 21.49
N LYS A 53 9.05 -16.48 21.14
CA LYS A 53 10.49 -16.42 20.87
C LYS A 53 10.71 -15.65 19.57
N ASN A 54 10.36 -14.37 19.60
CA ASN A 54 10.71 -13.39 18.59
C ASN A 54 12.04 -12.77 18.99
N GLY A 55 13.05 -13.06 18.18
CA GLY A 55 14.41 -12.59 18.36
C GLY A 55 15.22 -13.55 19.21
N SER A 56 15.83 -14.55 18.56
CA SER A 56 17.09 -15.09 19.09
C SER A 56 18.04 -13.90 19.23
N LEU A 57 18.27 -13.50 20.47
CA LEU A 57 19.36 -12.65 20.89
C LEU A 57 20.66 -13.36 20.47
N PHE A 58 21.16 -13.06 19.27
CA PHE A 58 22.54 -13.34 18.94
C PHE A 58 23.37 -12.38 19.77
N ALA A 59 23.86 -12.86 20.90
CA ALA A 59 24.94 -12.24 21.63
C ALA A 59 26.16 -12.16 20.69
N SER A 60 26.31 -11.02 20.02
CA SER A 60 27.59 -10.65 19.43
C SER A 60 28.45 -10.16 20.58
N ALA A 61 29.40 -11.00 21.01
CA ALA A 61 30.48 -10.61 21.89
C ALA A 61 31.41 -9.64 21.14
N ASN A 62 30.97 -8.39 21.00
CA ASN A 62 31.79 -7.19 21.02
C ASN A 62 30.90 -5.98 20.73
N GLY A 63 30.94 -5.02 21.64
CA GLY A 63 30.04 -3.88 21.71
C GLY A 63 29.99 -3.05 20.43
N SER A 64 28.83 -3.07 19.78
CA SER A 64 28.13 -1.85 19.42
C SER A 64 26.65 -2.19 19.23
N ALA A 65 25.78 -1.36 19.80
CA ALA A 65 24.34 -1.50 19.67
C ALA A 65 23.91 -1.26 18.21
N TYR A 66 23.96 -2.31 17.39
CA TYR A 66 23.23 -2.36 16.13
C TYR A 66 21.85 -2.96 16.44
N GLU A 67 20.81 -2.13 16.33
CA GLU A 67 19.42 -2.60 16.24
C GLU A 67 19.37 -3.82 15.32
N ALA A 68 18.75 -4.90 15.78
CA ALA A 68 18.65 -6.17 15.05
C ALA A 68 18.12 -5.90 13.62
N ALA A 69 19.03 -5.97 12.64
CA ALA A 69 18.73 -5.60 11.27
C ALA A 69 17.66 -6.56 10.71
N LYS A 70 16.66 -6.02 10.00
CA LYS A 70 15.58 -6.84 9.43
C LYS A 70 16.13 -7.92 8.50
N VAL A 71 15.90 -9.19 8.85
CA VAL A 71 16.26 -10.36 8.04
C VAL A 71 15.07 -10.75 7.19
N PHE A 72 15.27 -10.86 5.87
CA PHE A 72 14.25 -11.35 4.95
C PHE A 72 14.35 -12.87 4.83
N SER A 73 13.31 -13.56 5.30
CA SER A 73 13.14 -15.00 5.10
C SER A 73 12.01 -15.27 4.11
N LEU A 74 12.09 -16.41 3.42
CA LEU A 74 10.98 -16.85 2.58
C LEU A 74 9.83 -17.30 3.49
N ARG A 75 8.73 -16.54 3.46
CA ARG A 75 7.54 -16.81 4.25
C ARG A 75 6.30 -16.49 3.42
N GLU A 76 5.26 -17.29 3.58
CA GLU A 76 3.94 -16.98 3.03
C GLU A 76 3.29 -15.79 3.76
N SER A 77 2.39 -15.08 3.08
CA SER A 77 1.62 -14.01 3.72
C SER A 77 0.87 -14.57 4.93
N PRO A 78 0.85 -13.87 6.08
CA PRO A 78 0.10 -14.30 7.25
C PRO A 78 -1.36 -14.60 6.92
N LEU A 79 -1.98 -13.81 6.04
CA LEU A 79 -3.36 -14.02 5.60
C LEU A 79 -3.54 -15.34 4.84
N THR A 80 -2.56 -15.73 4.02
CA THR A 80 -2.57 -17.02 3.30
C THR A 80 -2.46 -18.19 4.28
N VAL A 81 -1.59 -18.09 5.28
CA VAL A 81 -1.47 -19.10 6.34
C VAL A 81 -2.76 -19.17 7.17
N LEU A 82 -3.34 -18.01 7.45
CA LEU A 82 -4.56 -17.88 8.24
C LEU A 82 -5.76 -18.53 7.53
N PHE A 83 -5.89 -18.34 6.21
CA PHE A 83 -6.90 -19.00 5.38
C PHE A 83 -6.72 -20.52 5.22
N LYS A 84 -5.59 -21.08 5.66
CA LYS A 84 -5.41 -22.53 5.73
C LYS A 84 -6.28 -23.15 6.85
N SER A 85 -6.62 -22.37 7.88
CA SER A 85 -7.54 -22.83 8.92
C SER A 85 -8.95 -23.00 8.36
N SER A 86 -9.63 -24.09 8.73
CA SER A 86 -10.99 -24.39 8.28
C SER A 86 -11.99 -23.31 8.71
N HIS A 87 -11.88 -22.82 9.95
CA HIS A 87 -12.77 -21.80 10.51
C HIS A 87 -12.74 -20.49 9.72
N ILE A 88 -11.55 -19.97 9.43
CA ILE A 88 -11.40 -18.68 8.76
C ILE A 88 -11.74 -18.80 7.27
N ARG A 89 -11.48 -19.95 6.67
CA ARG A 89 -11.95 -20.24 5.30
C ARG A 89 -13.47 -20.21 5.22
N THR A 90 -14.20 -20.72 6.21
CA THR A 90 -15.67 -20.61 6.25
C THR A 90 -16.11 -19.14 6.34
N ILE A 91 -15.49 -18.34 7.21
CA ILE A 91 -15.79 -16.89 7.32
C ILE A 91 -15.52 -16.18 5.99
N TYR A 92 -14.42 -16.49 5.32
CA TYR A 92 -14.09 -15.95 4.00
C TYR A 92 -15.19 -16.25 2.98
N HIS A 93 -15.67 -17.50 2.92
CA HIS A 93 -16.75 -17.86 2.00
C HIS A 93 -18.08 -17.21 2.35
N ILE A 94 -18.40 -17.05 3.64
CA ILE A 94 -19.61 -16.32 4.09
C ILE A 94 -19.52 -14.86 3.65
N CYS A 95 -18.41 -14.17 3.92
CA CYS A 95 -18.20 -12.79 3.51
C CYS A 95 -18.28 -12.64 1.98
N LEU A 96 -17.63 -13.54 1.25
CA LEU A 96 -17.69 -13.56 -0.21
C LEU A 96 -19.12 -13.78 -0.72
N ALA A 97 -19.89 -14.67 -0.08
CA ALA A 97 -21.29 -14.90 -0.42
C ALA A 97 -22.15 -13.67 -0.13
N SER A 98 -21.97 -13.01 1.01
CA SER A 98 -22.67 -11.77 1.36
C SER A 98 -22.36 -10.63 0.39
N VAL A 99 -21.08 -10.44 0.03
CA VAL A 99 -20.66 -9.46 -0.98
C VAL A 99 -21.25 -9.80 -2.35
N THR A 100 -21.25 -11.07 -2.74
CA THR A 100 -21.83 -11.53 -4.02
C THR A 100 -23.34 -11.31 -4.04
N LEU A 101 -24.05 -11.64 -2.95
CA LEU A 101 -25.49 -11.44 -2.82
C LEU A 101 -25.85 -9.96 -2.87
N LEU A 102 -25.08 -9.11 -2.19
CA LEU A 102 -25.23 -7.66 -2.26
C LEU A 102 -24.98 -7.16 -3.69
N ALA A 103 -23.92 -7.62 -4.35
CA ALA A 103 -23.64 -7.26 -5.74
C ALA A 103 -24.79 -7.67 -6.68
N MET A 104 -25.31 -8.89 -6.54
CA MET A 104 -26.45 -9.37 -7.33
C MET A 104 -27.71 -8.54 -7.07
N ASN A 105 -27.99 -8.19 -5.81
CA ASN A 105 -29.12 -7.33 -5.45
C ASN A 105 -28.99 -5.93 -6.09
N LEU A 106 -27.80 -5.33 -6.04
CA LEU A 106 -27.53 -4.04 -6.69
C LEU A 106 -27.72 -4.12 -8.22
N ILE A 107 -27.24 -5.19 -8.85
CA ILE A 107 -27.41 -5.41 -10.30
C ILE A 107 -28.90 -5.58 -10.65
N ILE A 108 -29.67 -6.30 -9.84
CA ILE A 108 -31.12 -6.47 -10.05
C ILE A 108 -31.83 -5.11 -9.91
N GLN A 109 -31.50 -4.33 -8.87
CA GLN A 109 -32.04 -2.99 -8.70
C GLN A 109 -31.66 -2.05 -9.86
N GLU A 110 -30.45 -2.18 -10.41
CA GLU A 110 -30.02 -1.49 -11.65
C GLU A 110 -30.90 -1.85 -12.82
N LEU A 111 -31.11 -3.15 -13.03
CA LEU A 111 -31.89 -3.67 -14.15
C LEU A 111 -33.35 -3.24 -14.06
N ILE A 112 -33.94 -3.26 -12.86
CA ILE A 112 -35.34 -2.84 -12.64
C ILE A 112 -35.47 -1.32 -12.84
N THR A 113 -34.57 -0.52 -12.27
CA THR A 113 -34.72 0.94 -12.26
C THR A 113 -34.36 1.57 -13.61
N ARG A 114 -33.28 1.11 -14.24
CA ARG A 114 -32.75 1.70 -15.48
C ARG A 114 -33.07 0.91 -16.73
N GLY A 115 -33.56 -0.33 -16.62
CA GLY A 115 -33.86 -1.20 -17.76
C GLY A 115 -32.64 -1.67 -18.56
N SER A 116 -31.41 -1.26 -18.20
CA SER A 116 -30.17 -1.63 -18.87
C SER A 116 -28.97 -1.61 -17.91
N LEU A 117 -28.03 -2.54 -18.07
CA LEU A 117 -26.77 -2.62 -17.32
C LEU A 117 -25.74 -1.63 -17.89
N LYS A 118 -26.09 -0.34 -17.96
CA LYS A 118 -25.11 0.70 -18.28
C LYS A 118 -24.35 1.02 -17.00
N LEU A 119 -23.34 0.20 -16.71
CA LEU A 119 -22.33 0.52 -15.72
C LEU A 119 -21.82 1.93 -16.09
N GLU A 120 -21.95 2.91 -15.19
CA GLU A 120 -21.50 4.28 -15.40
C GLU A 120 -19.96 4.36 -15.41
N ILE A 121 -19.31 3.64 -16.34
CA ILE A 121 -17.86 3.64 -16.53
C ILE A 121 -17.37 5.06 -16.83
N ASP A 122 -18.25 5.95 -17.31
CA ASP A 122 -17.99 7.37 -17.49
C ASP A 122 -17.51 8.04 -16.20
N LEU A 123 -18.06 7.67 -15.03
CA LEU A 123 -17.62 8.19 -13.74
C LEU A 123 -16.21 7.69 -13.40
N LEU A 124 -15.92 6.41 -13.66
CA LEU A 124 -14.60 5.82 -13.47
C LEU A 124 -13.56 6.43 -14.42
N CYS A 125 -13.94 6.66 -15.68
CA CYS A 125 -13.13 7.33 -16.70
C CYS A 125 -12.87 8.80 -16.36
N TRP A 126 -13.86 9.49 -15.79
CA TRP A 126 -13.68 10.85 -15.27
C TRP A 126 -12.75 10.87 -14.06
N PHE A 127 -12.89 9.91 -13.13
CA PHE A 127 -12.06 9.77 -11.94
C PHE A 127 -10.58 9.50 -12.26
N PHE A 128 -10.31 8.62 -13.24
CA PHE A 128 -8.97 8.36 -13.79
C PHE A 128 -8.66 9.18 -15.05
N GLY A 129 -9.37 10.29 -15.24
CA GLY A 129 -9.23 11.11 -16.43
C GLY A 129 -7.80 11.62 -16.62
N LYS A 130 -7.49 12.04 -17.85
CA LYS A 130 -6.15 12.49 -18.25
C LYS A 130 -5.06 11.44 -17.96
N PHE A 131 -5.40 10.15 -18.08
CA PHE A 131 -4.49 9.03 -17.88
C PHE A 131 -3.13 9.15 -18.60
N PRO A 132 -3.05 9.61 -19.88
CA PRO A 132 -1.75 9.77 -20.55
C PRO A 132 -0.82 10.74 -19.82
N PHE A 133 -1.36 11.87 -19.33
CA PHE A 133 -0.58 12.85 -18.57
C PHE A 133 -0.10 12.25 -17.25
N MET A 134 -0.96 11.50 -16.55
CA MET A 134 -0.58 10.78 -15.33
C MET A 134 0.58 9.81 -15.56
N VAL A 135 0.53 9.01 -16.63
CA VAL A 135 1.61 8.07 -16.98
C VAL A 135 2.89 8.83 -17.34
N ILE A 136 2.80 9.93 -18.10
CA ILE A 136 3.97 10.75 -18.43
C ILE A 136 4.61 11.32 -17.15
N THR A 137 3.84 11.87 -16.22
CA THR A 137 4.36 12.35 -14.93
C THR A 137 5.05 11.23 -14.17
N TRP A 138 4.45 10.05 -14.12
CA TRP A 138 5.01 8.89 -13.43
C TRP A 138 6.33 8.43 -14.07
N ILE A 139 6.40 8.37 -15.40
CA ILE A 139 7.65 8.05 -16.12
C ILE A 139 8.72 9.10 -15.82
N LEU A 140 8.37 10.40 -15.85
CA LEU A 140 9.29 11.47 -15.51
C LEU A 140 9.83 11.36 -14.08
N MET A 141 8.96 11.02 -13.11
CA MET A 141 9.38 10.76 -11.73
C MET A 141 10.32 9.56 -11.63
N PHE A 142 9.98 8.45 -12.30
CA PHE A 142 10.81 7.24 -12.34
C PHE A 142 12.19 7.53 -12.96
N CYS A 143 12.22 8.22 -14.11
CA CYS A 143 13.44 8.68 -14.74
C CYS A 143 14.23 9.61 -13.82
N GLY A 144 13.58 10.56 -13.14
CA GLY A 144 14.22 11.46 -12.18
C GLY A 144 14.91 10.71 -11.04
N VAL A 145 14.28 9.68 -10.48
CA VAL A 145 14.92 8.82 -9.47
C VAL A 145 16.13 8.09 -10.05
N MET A 146 16.01 7.52 -11.25
CA MET A 146 17.09 6.77 -11.90
C MET A 146 18.30 7.63 -12.24
N PHE A 147 18.09 8.79 -12.85
CA PHE A 147 19.18 9.66 -13.34
C PHE A 147 19.86 10.45 -12.22
N PHE A 148 19.17 10.76 -11.13
CA PHE A 148 19.77 11.54 -10.06
C PHE A 148 20.34 10.67 -8.92
N VAL A 149 19.59 9.68 -8.43
CA VAL A 149 19.96 8.96 -7.20
C VAL A 149 21.14 8.02 -7.43
N TYR A 150 21.10 7.22 -8.49
CA TYR A 150 22.15 6.23 -8.74
C TYR A 150 23.47 6.89 -9.17
N PRO A 151 23.51 7.80 -10.17
CA PRO A 151 24.72 8.54 -10.50
C PRO A 151 25.19 9.43 -9.36
N GLY A 152 24.29 10.11 -8.64
CA GLY A 152 24.64 10.93 -7.49
C GLY A 152 25.38 10.14 -6.40
N TYR A 153 24.91 8.94 -6.10
CA TYR A 153 25.61 8.04 -5.18
C TYR A 153 26.95 7.55 -5.73
N TYR A 154 27.01 7.19 -7.01
CA TYR A 154 28.25 6.73 -7.66
C TYR A 154 29.33 7.82 -7.62
N VAL A 155 28.97 9.06 -8.00
CA VAL A 155 29.83 10.24 -7.92
C VAL A 155 30.29 10.46 -6.47
N TRP A 156 29.39 10.45 -5.49
CA TRP A 156 29.77 10.58 -4.08
C TRP A 156 30.78 9.50 -3.65
N SER A 157 30.59 8.26 -4.08
CA SER A 157 31.50 7.16 -3.76
C SER A 157 32.89 7.32 -4.39
N CYS A 158 33.00 7.91 -5.59
CA CYS A 158 34.28 8.19 -6.24
C CYS A 158 35.01 9.37 -5.59
N PHE A 159 34.29 10.45 -5.27
CA PHE A 159 34.90 11.67 -4.73
C PHE A 159 35.23 11.60 -3.24
N THR A 160 34.53 10.76 -2.47
CA THR A 160 34.72 10.69 -1.02
C THR A 160 35.88 9.74 -0.68
N SER A 161 37.12 10.18 -0.90
CA SER A 161 38.33 9.52 -0.38
C SER A 161 38.61 9.90 1.09
N SER A 162 38.13 11.07 1.54
CA SER A 162 38.41 11.60 2.89
C SER A 162 37.14 11.94 3.66
N VAL A 163 37.14 11.69 4.97
CA VAL A 163 36.06 12.04 5.92
C VAL A 163 36.06 13.56 6.11
N GLY A 164 35.09 14.27 5.52
CA GLY A 164 34.99 15.72 5.68
C GLY A 164 33.95 16.40 4.79
N ARG A 165 34.29 17.61 4.32
CA ARG A 165 33.47 18.52 3.48
C ARG A 165 32.61 17.87 2.38
N PRO A 166 33.06 16.86 1.60
CA PRO A 166 32.22 16.24 0.57
C PRO A 166 30.93 15.58 1.11
N ASN A 167 30.89 15.17 2.38
CA ASN A 167 29.67 14.58 2.96
C ASN A 167 28.56 15.61 3.20
N TYR A 168 28.91 16.84 3.62
CA TYR A 168 27.93 17.92 3.81
C TYR A 168 27.35 18.38 2.47
N ILE A 169 28.18 18.46 1.43
CA ILE A 169 27.76 18.81 0.07
C ILE A 169 26.79 17.75 -0.47
N ALA A 170 27.11 16.46 -0.28
CA ALA A 170 26.23 15.37 -0.68
C ALA A 170 24.90 15.35 0.11
N ALA A 171 24.94 15.66 1.41
CA ALA A 171 23.72 15.77 2.22
C ALA A 171 22.83 16.94 1.77
N LEU A 172 23.43 18.09 1.45
CA LEU A 172 22.70 19.25 0.94
C LEU A 172 22.10 18.97 -0.45
N ALA A 173 22.85 18.33 -1.34
CA ALA A 173 22.37 17.90 -2.66
C ALA A 173 21.24 16.87 -2.56
N TYR A 174 21.31 15.97 -1.58
CA TYR A 174 20.23 15.02 -1.30
C TYR A 174 18.97 15.72 -0.78
N LEU A 175 19.12 16.69 0.14
CA LEU A 175 18.00 17.46 0.68
C LEU A 175 17.33 18.32 -0.40
N SER A 176 18.13 18.98 -1.25
CA SER A 176 17.61 19.76 -2.37
C SER A 176 16.89 18.86 -3.39
N TRP A 177 17.40 17.66 -3.66
CA TRP A 177 16.73 16.69 -4.50
C TRP A 177 15.39 16.24 -3.93
N ILE A 178 15.30 15.94 -2.63
CA ILE A 178 14.01 15.59 -1.98
C ILE A 178 13.02 16.75 -2.10
N ALA A 179 13.45 17.97 -1.80
CA ALA A 179 12.58 19.14 -1.89
C ALA A 179 12.06 19.36 -3.31
N ALA A 180 12.92 19.25 -4.32
CA ALA A 180 12.53 19.30 -5.72
C ALA A 180 11.56 18.15 -6.09
N PHE A 181 11.81 16.93 -5.60
CA PHE A 181 10.96 15.77 -5.88
C PHE A 181 9.59 15.85 -5.19
N ILE A 182 9.47 16.58 -4.07
CA ILE A 182 8.19 16.90 -3.44
C ILE A 182 7.44 17.95 -4.27
N PHE A 183 8.13 19.02 -4.67
CA PHE A 183 7.52 20.15 -5.36
C PHE A 183 7.10 19.82 -6.81
N LEU A 184 7.95 19.15 -7.59
CA LEU A 184 7.74 18.96 -9.04
C LEU A 184 6.46 18.19 -9.40
N PRO A 185 6.14 17.02 -8.82
CA PRO A 185 4.91 16.30 -9.14
C PRO A 185 3.65 17.06 -8.70
N ILE A 186 3.71 17.76 -7.56
CA ILE A 186 2.60 18.58 -7.06
C ILE A 186 2.34 19.75 -8.02
N HIS A 187 3.40 20.45 -8.43
CA HIS A 187 3.29 21.51 -9.42
C HIS A 187 2.71 20.99 -10.75
N PHE A 188 3.10 19.80 -11.19
CA PHE A 188 2.55 19.17 -12.39
C PHE A 188 1.06 18.83 -12.22
N ILE A 189 0.64 18.33 -11.07
CA ILE A 189 -0.78 18.03 -10.78
C ILE A 189 -1.65 19.30 -10.94
N PHE A 190 -1.21 20.42 -10.38
CA PHE A 190 -1.91 21.70 -10.51
C PHE A 190 -1.84 22.28 -11.93
N ARG A 191 -0.69 22.15 -12.62
CA ARG A 191 -0.53 22.73 -13.96
C ARG A 191 -1.44 22.08 -15.02
N PHE A 192 -1.70 20.79 -14.88
CA PHE A 192 -2.49 19.99 -15.82
C PHE A 192 -3.92 19.72 -15.30
N ASP A 193 -4.31 20.27 -14.16
CA ASP A 193 -5.61 20.08 -13.49
C ASP A 193 -6.06 18.61 -13.51
N LEU A 194 -5.23 17.74 -12.92
CA LEU A 194 -5.49 16.31 -12.94
C LEU A 194 -6.68 15.95 -12.03
N PRO A 195 -7.59 15.05 -12.48
CA PRO A 195 -8.68 14.55 -11.66
C PRO A 195 -8.19 13.89 -10.38
N ILE A 196 -9.07 13.84 -9.38
CA ILE A 196 -8.73 13.39 -8.03
C ILE A 196 -8.09 11.99 -7.99
N GLY A 197 -8.58 11.04 -8.80
CA GLY A 197 -8.04 9.67 -8.84
C GLY A 197 -6.62 9.60 -9.40
N SER A 198 -6.40 10.21 -10.56
CA SER A 198 -5.07 10.29 -11.20
C SER A 198 -4.06 11.03 -10.32
N SER A 199 -4.47 12.12 -9.67
CA SER A 199 -3.64 12.88 -8.73
C SER A 199 -3.25 12.05 -7.50
N ALA A 200 -4.20 11.31 -6.92
CA ALA A 200 -3.93 10.43 -5.79
C ALA A 200 -2.91 9.34 -6.14
N LEU A 201 -2.99 8.74 -7.34
CA LEU A 201 -2.00 7.76 -7.80
C LEU A 201 -0.59 8.35 -7.89
N ILE A 202 -0.44 9.55 -8.44
CA ILE A 202 0.85 10.23 -8.54
C ILE A 202 1.43 10.51 -7.14
N VAL A 203 0.62 11.02 -6.21
CA VAL A 203 1.08 11.32 -4.84
C VAL A 203 1.44 10.04 -4.09
N CYS A 204 0.65 8.97 -4.21
CA CYS A 204 0.99 7.66 -3.63
C CYS A 204 2.33 7.13 -4.16
N GLU A 205 2.54 7.19 -5.47
CA GLU A 205 3.79 6.76 -6.10
C GLU A 205 4.97 7.68 -5.75
N GLN A 206 4.74 8.98 -5.57
CA GLN A 206 5.71 9.96 -5.11
C GLN A 206 6.24 9.60 -3.71
N VAL A 207 5.33 9.39 -2.75
CA VAL A 207 5.69 8.99 -1.39
C VAL A 207 6.45 7.65 -1.41
N ARG A 208 6.00 6.69 -2.21
CA ARG A 208 6.69 5.40 -2.39
C ARG A 208 8.14 5.58 -2.87
N PHE A 209 8.38 6.43 -3.86
CA PHE A 209 9.73 6.70 -4.35
C PHE A 209 10.60 7.40 -3.32
N ILE A 210 10.08 8.39 -2.59
CA ILE A 210 10.82 9.09 -1.52
C ILE A 210 11.29 8.08 -0.46
N MET A 211 10.38 7.23 0.03
CA MET A 211 10.70 6.21 1.03
C MET A 211 11.78 5.22 0.54
N LYS A 212 11.65 4.75 -0.70
CA LYS A 212 12.63 3.83 -1.31
C LYS A 212 13.99 4.48 -1.47
N VAL A 213 14.05 5.69 -2.02
CA VAL A 213 15.31 6.42 -2.20
C VAL A 213 15.98 6.69 -0.85
N HIS A 214 15.21 7.10 0.16
CA HIS A 214 15.73 7.30 1.50
C HIS A 214 16.34 6.03 2.08
N SER A 215 15.64 4.89 1.98
CA SER A 215 16.20 3.62 2.43
C SER A 215 17.44 3.22 1.66
N PHE A 216 17.47 3.42 0.34
CA PHE A 216 18.63 3.12 -0.49
C PHE A 216 19.85 3.94 -0.08
N VAL A 217 19.71 5.26 0.06
CA VAL A 217 20.82 6.15 0.45
C VAL A 217 21.30 5.82 1.85
N ARG A 218 20.40 5.64 2.83
CA ARG A 218 20.76 5.34 4.22
C ARG A 218 21.52 4.01 4.36
N GLU A 219 21.04 2.95 3.72
CA GLU A 219 21.68 1.63 3.78
C GLU A 219 23.07 1.66 3.14
N ASN A 220 23.20 2.24 1.94
CA ASN A 220 24.47 2.27 1.23
C ASN A 220 25.49 3.25 1.85
N TYR A 221 25.02 4.36 2.42
CA TYR A 221 25.86 5.28 3.20
C TYR A 221 26.45 4.58 4.42
N THR A 222 25.61 3.92 5.23
CA THR A 222 26.04 3.21 6.44
C THR A 222 27.09 2.14 6.10
N ARG A 223 26.85 1.36 5.04
CA ARG A 223 27.79 0.33 4.57
C ARG A 223 29.10 0.90 4.05
N SER A 224 29.06 2.04 3.36
CA SER A 224 30.27 2.72 2.88
C SER A 224 31.12 3.29 4.01
N VAL A 225 30.48 3.83 5.06
CA VAL A 225 31.18 4.30 6.26
C VAL A 225 31.81 3.13 7.00
N GLU A 226 31.08 2.03 7.19
CA GLU A 226 31.61 0.83 7.84
C GLU A 226 32.76 0.20 7.05
N TYR A 227 32.64 0.14 5.72
CA TYR A 227 33.72 -0.33 4.84
C TYR A 227 35.00 0.50 5.01
N LYS A 228 34.89 1.84 5.06
CA LYS A 228 36.03 2.73 5.29
C LYS A 228 36.63 2.55 6.68
N ARG A 229 35.80 2.38 7.72
CA ARG A 229 36.25 2.10 9.10
C ARG A 229 37.06 0.81 9.17
N ARG A 230 36.57 -0.28 8.55
CA ARG A 230 37.25 -1.58 8.51
C ARG A 230 38.57 -1.51 7.73
N ARG A 231 38.60 -0.78 6.60
CA ARG A 231 39.82 -0.56 5.81
C ARG A 231 40.92 0.16 6.60
N TYR A 232 40.56 1.09 7.49
CA TYR A 232 41.52 1.80 8.34
C TYR A 232 42.01 0.95 9.52
N SER A 233 41.23 -0.06 9.94
CA SER A 233 41.51 -0.90 11.13
C SER A 233 42.46 -2.10 10.87
N GLN A 234 43.17 -2.12 9.74
CA GLN A 234 44.25 -3.07 9.43
C GLN A 234 43.91 -4.57 9.61
N ASP A 235 42.75 -5.05 9.13
CA ASP A 235 42.55 -6.49 8.93
C ASP A 235 42.80 -6.83 7.45
N LYS A 236 43.99 -7.37 7.17
CA LYS A 236 44.53 -7.69 5.83
C LYS A 236 44.09 -9.07 5.31
N ASN A 237 42.91 -9.59 5.68
CA ASN A 237 42.35 -10.75 4.99
C ASN A 237 41.54 -10.32 3.76
N GLU A 238 42.34 -10.03 2.73
CA GLU A 238 41.99 -9.67 1.37
C GLU A 238 41.49 -10.90 0.60
N LYS A 239 40.16 -10.97 0.38
CA LYS A 239 39.52 -11.75 -0.71
C LYS A 239 38.02 -11.52 -0.88
N ASP A 240 37.34 -10.89 0.10
CA ASP A 240 35.90 -10.60 0.03
C ASP A 240 35.55 -9.10 -0.03
N ILE A 241 36.50 -8.26 -0.47
CA ILE A 241 36.25 -6.82 -0.70
C ILE A 241 35.54 -6.65 -2.04
N LYS A 242 34.32 -7.19 -2.16
CA LYS A 242 33.42 -6.86 -3.26
C LYS A 242 32.89 -5.45 -3.04
N ASN A 243 33.18 -4.58 -4.00
CA ASN A 243 32.72 -3.20 -4.17
C ASN A 243 31.48 -2.84 -3.30
N ALA A 244 31.65 -1.87 -2.39
CA ALA A 244 30.56 -1.35 -1.56
C ALA A 244 29.44 -0.67 -2.39
N CYS A 245 29.67 -0.44 -3.69
CA CYS A 245 28.70 0.17 -4.59
C CYS A 245 27.63 -0.85 -5.06
N PRO A 246 26.34 -0.52 -4.90
CA PRO A 246 25.27 -1.36 -5.39
C PRO A 246 25.22 -1.38 -6.92
N THR A 247 24.87 -2.51 -7.52
CA THR A 247 24.65 -2.63 -8.96
C THR A 247 23.33 -1.98 -9.37
N LEU A 248 23.29 -1.27 -10.51
CA LEU A 248 22.06 -0.68 -11.07
C LEU A 248 20.90 -1.68 -11.17
N LYS A 249 21.19 -2.94 -11.56
CA LYS A 249 20.21 -4.03 -11.63
C LYS A 249 19.48 -4.26 -10.29
N ASN A 250 20.22 -4.21 -9.18
CA ASN A 250 19.64 -4.42 -7.84
C ASN A 250 18.83 -3.20 -7.40
N PHE A 251 19.24 -1.99 -7.81
CA PHE A 251 18.47 -0.78 -7.58
C PHE A 251 17.13 -0.82 -8.33
N ILE A 252 17.14 -1.06 -9.65
CA ILE A 252 15.91 -1.17 -10.45
C ILE A 252 14.98 -2.25 -9.88
N TYR A 253 15.51 -3.42 -9.53
CA TYR A 253 14.72 -4.46 -8.89
C TYR A 253 14.07 -3.99 -7.58
N PHE A 254 14.81 -3.25 -6.75
CA PHE A 254 14.29 -2.69 -5.51
C PHE A 254 13.19 -1.65 -5.74
N LEU A 255 13.21 -0.86 -6.82
CA LEU A 255 12.13 0.10 -7.10
C LEU A 255 10.77 -0.60 -7.26
N PHE A 256 10.74 -1.76 -7.91
CA PHE A 256 9.52 -2.54 -8.13
C PHE A 256 9.23 -3.58 -7.04
N ALA A 257 10.20 -3.88 -6.16
CA ALA A 257 9.98 -4.82 -5.08
C ALA A 257 8.94 -4.28 -4.08
N PRO A 258 8.05 -5.13 -3.52
CA PRO A 258 7.05 -4.74 -2.53
C PRO A 258 7.66 -4.57 -1.12
N THR A 259 8.79 -3.87 -1.04
CA THR A 259 9.54 -3.61 0.19
C THR A 259 10.08 -2.18 0.19
N LEU A 260 10.14 -1.57 1.38
CA LEU A 260 10.70 -0.23 1.57
C LEU A 260 12.15 -0.25 2.07
N ILE A 261 12.67 -1.41 2.47
CA ILE A 261 14.03 -1.55 3.00
C ILE A 261 14.94 -2.12 1.92
N TYR A 262 15.97 -1.37 1.54
CA TYR A 262 16.96 -1.77 0.55
C TYR A 262 17.86 -2.90 1.06
N ARG A 263 18.05 -3.94 0.23
CA ARG A 263 19.06 -5.00 0.37
C ARG A 263 19.63 -5.35 -1.00
N ASN A 264 20.88 -5.80 -1.05
CA ASN A 264 21.52 -6.23 -2.30
C ASN A 264 20.89 -7.52 -2.86
N VAL A 265 20.48 -8.42 -1.97
CA VAL A 265 19.91 -9.73 -2.33
C VAL A 265 18.63 -9.92 -1.52
N TYR A 266 17.55 -10.22 -2.23
CA TYR A 266 16.26 -10.57 -1.62
C TYR A 266 16.00 -12.08 -1.82
N PRO A 267 15.31 -12.74 -0.87
CA PRO A 267 14.85 -14.10 -1.08
C PRO A 267 13.91 -14.14 -2.29
N ARG A 268 14.14 -15.10 -3.20
CA ARG A 268 13.36 -15.29 -4.43
C ARG A 268 12.77 -16.68 -4.47
N THR A 269 11.58 -16.79 -5.05
CA THR A 269 10.98 -18.08 -5.38
C THR A 269 11.64 -18.65 -6.63
N SER A 270 11.73 -19.98 -6.72
CA SER A 270 12.39 -20.65 -7.85
C SER A 270 11.68 -20.47 -9.19
N TYR A 271 10.36 -20.21 -9.18
CA TYR A 271 9.56 -19.98 -10.38
C TYR A 271 8.41 -18.99 -10.11
N VAL A 272 7.87 -18.42 -11.18
CA VAL A 272 6.72 -17.48 -11.13
C VAL A 272 5.42 -18.24 -11.40
N ARG A 273 4.49 -18.19 -10.45
CA ARG A 273 3.16 -18.83 -10.55
C ARG A 273 2.17 -17.91 -11.27
N TRP A 274 2.21 -17.85 -12.60
CA TRP A 274 1.35 -16.96 -13.40
C TRP A 274 -0.16 -17.11 -13.17
N ARG A 275 -0.64 -18.34 -12.95
CA ARG A 275 -2.05 -18.58 -12.60
C ARG A 275 -2.48 -17.87 -11.32
N LEU A 276 -1.60 -17.84 -10.32
CA LEU A 276 -1.84 -17.14 -9.06
C LEU A 276 -1.82 -15.62 -9.24
N VAL A 277 -0.89 -15.11 -10.05
CA VAL A 277 -0.81 -13.68 -10.39
C VAL A 277 -2.07 -13.23 -11.10
N ALA A 278 -2.53 -13.98 -12.10
CA ALA A 278 -3.78 -13.69 -12.81
C ALA A 278 -4.99 -13.71 -11.88
N LYS A 279 -5.06 -14.68 -10.95
CA LYS A 279 -6.13 -14.74 -9.95
C LYS A 279 -6.17 -13.48 -9.08
N HIS A 280 -5.06 -13.09 -8.47
CA HIS A 280 -5.01 -11.87 -7.64
C HIS A 280 -5.23 -10.59 -8.43
N PHE A 281 -4.80 -10.55 -9.69
CA PHE A 281 -5.09 -9.42 -10.58
C PHE A 281 -6.60 -9.28 -10.86
N MET A 282 -7.28 -10.39 -11.14
CA MET A 282 -8.74 -10.41 -11.30
C MET A 282 -9.47 -10.05 -10.00
N GLU A 283 -8.98 -10.50 -8.84
CA GLU A 283 -9.52 -10.11 -7.54
C GLU A 283 -9.43 -8.59 -7.32
N ILE A 284 -8.28 -7.97 -7.63
CA ILE A 284 -8.12 -6.50 -7.53
C ILE A 284 -9.08 -5.78 -8.49
N LEU A 285 -9.19 -6.25 -9.73
CA LEU A 285 -10.10 -5.66 -10.72
C LEU A 285 -11.57 -5.75 -10.26
N ALA A 286 -11.97 -6.90 -9.74
CA ALA A 286 -13.31 -7.11 -9.18
C ALA A 286 -13.56 -6.17 -7.99
N CYS A 287 -12.57 -6.00 -7.09
CA CYS A 287 -12.67 -5.05 -5.97
C CYS A 287 -12.83 -3.60 -6.42
N ILE A 288 -12.13 -3.18 -7.48
CA ILE A 288 -12.26 -1.81 -8.04
C ILE A 288 -13.67 -1.59 -8.59
N PHE A 289 -14.17 -2.51 -9.44
CA PHE A 289 -15.53 -2.40 -9.99
C PHE A 289 -16.59 -2.46 -8.89
N TYR A 290 -16.44 -3.37 -7.93
CA TYR A 290 -17.34 -3.48 -6.79
C TYR A 290 -17.40 -2.18 -5.97
N SER A 291 -16.25 -1.58 -5.68
CA SER A 291 -16.18 -0.31 -4.95
C SER A 291 -16.81 0.83 -5.74
N HIS A 292 -16.62 0.87 -7.06
CA HIS A 292 -17.29 1.84 -7.94
C HIS A 292 -18.82 1.69 -7.90
N HIS A 293 -19.33 0.46 -8.01
CA HIS A 293 -20.76 0.20 -7.90
C HIS A 293 -21.32 0.63 -6.54
N LEU A 294 -20.65 0.26 -5.44
CA LEU A 294 -21.06 0.72 -4.12
C LEU A 294 -21.10 2.25 -4.02
N PHE A 295 -20.12 2.95 -4.57
CA PHE A 295 -20.08 4.41 -4.56
C PHE A 295 -21.25 5.04 -5.34
N VAL A 296 -21.55 4.54 -6.55
CA VAL A 296 -22.68 5.03 -7.35
C VAL A 296 -24.01 4.78 -6.65
N TYR A 297 -24.18 3.60 -6.04
CA TYR A 297 -25.45 3.21 -5.42
C TYR A 297 -25.71 3.88 -4.07
N PHE A 298 -24.70 3.93 -3.21
CA PHE A 298 -24.87 4.44 -1.85
C PHE A 298 -24.51 5.92 -1.71
N CYS A 299 -23.46 6.39 -2.37
CA CYS A 299 -22.95 7.75 -2.15
C CYS A 299 -23.62 8.79 -3.05
N MET A 300 -23.78 8.52 -4.34
CA MET A 300 -24.38 9.49 -5.28
C MET A 300 -25.80 9.96 -4.90
N PRO A 301 -26.75 9.11 -4.47
CA PRO A 301 -28.07 9.61 -4.07
C PRO A 301 -28.00 10.51 -2.84
N LEU A 302 -27.13 10.21 -1.87
CA LEU A 302 -26.96 11.05 -0.68
C LEU A 302 -26.41 12.44 -1.05
N PHE A 303 -25.43 12.51 -1.95
CA PHE A 303 -24.86 13.79 -2.36
C PHE A 303 -25.80 14.60 -3.25
N LYS A 304 -26.55 13.95 -4.16
CA LYS A 304 -27.52 14.65 -5.02
C LYS A 304 -28.68 15.25 -4.23
N VAL A 305 -29.15 14.56 -3.19
CA VAL A 305 -30.22 15.08 -2.31
C VAL A 305 -29.72 16.30 -1.51
N SER A 306 -28.45 16.29 -1.05
CA SER A 306 -27.88 17.40 -0.29
C SER A 306 -27.56 18.65 -1.12
N THR A 307 -27.33 18.54 -2.44
CA THR A 307 -27.09 19.71 -3.30
C THR A 307 -28.37 20.48 -3.66
N ILE A 308 -29.55 19.88 -3.43
CA ILE A 308 -30.85 20.49 -3.76
C ILE A 308 -31.43 21.28 -2.57
N LEU A 309 -30.77 21.23 -1.40
CA LEU A 309 -31.16 21.90 -0.16
C LEU A 309 -30.20 23.05 0.17
#